data_AF-A0A6N7SVJ9-F1
#
_entry.id   AF-A0A6N7SVJ9-F1
#
_cell.length_a   1.000
_cell.length_b   1.000
_cell.length_c   1.000
_cell.angle_alpha   90.00
_cell.angle_beta   90.00
_cell.angle_gamma   90.00
#
_symmetry.space_group_name_H-M   'P 1'
#
loop_
_entity.id
_entity.type
_entity.pdbx_description
1 polymer ?
#
loop_
_entity_poly.entity_id
_entity_poly.type
_entity_poly.pdbx_seq_one_letter_code
_entity_poly.pdbx_strand_id
1 'polypeptide(L)' 'MMKKNKVKECPCGRIITDPKNKTGLCPRCQKKANAAGAGVGILAFGVGVKKYGGKILEGAIDIARKIK' A
#
# COMPACT_ATOMS: atom_id res chain seq x y z
N MET A 1 -16.41 -31.44 -4.64
CA MET A 1 -14.97 -31.19 -4.86
C MET A 1 -14.38 -30.53 -3.61
N MET A 2 -13.79 -31.32 -2.70
CA MET A 2 -13.15 -30.78 -1.50
C MET A 2 -11.89 -30.02 -1.91
N LYS A 3 -11.96 -28.68 -1.88
CA LYS A 3 -10.78 -27.82 -2.08
C LYS A 3 -9.75 -28.21 -1.01
N LYS A 4 -8.68 -28.89 -1.42
CA LYS A 4 -7.47 -29.06 -0.62
C LYS A 4 -7.02 -27.65 -0.23
N ASN A 5 -7.33 -27.21 1.00
CA ASN A 5 -6.84 -25.96 1.52
C ASN A 5 -5.31 -26.08 1.53
N LYS A 6 -4.66 -25.45 0.54
CA LYS A 6 -3.21 -25.31 0.53
C LYS A 6 -2.86 -24.58 1.81
N VAL A 7 -2.33 -25.33 2.77
CA VAL A 7 -1.78 -24.81 4.00
C VAL A 7 -0.70 -23.82 3.58
N LYS A 8 -0.97 -22.52 3.75
CA LYS A 8 -0.01 -21.48 3.37
C LYS A 8 0.85 -21.22 4.58
N GLU A 9 2.16 -21.31 4.45
CA GLU A 9 3.05 -20.94 5.53
C GLU A 9 3.44 -19.46 5.38
N CYS A 10 3.29 -18.70 6.46
CA CYS A 10 3.87 -17.37 6.55
C CYS A 10 5.40 -17.51 6.51
N PRO A 11 6.14 -16.58 5.87
CA PRO A 11 7.61 -16.54 5.94
C PRO A 11 8.17 -16.39 7.36
N CYS A 12 7.30 -16.15 8.33
CA CYS A 12 7.58 -16.15 9.76
C CYS A 12 7.46 -17.53 10.45
N GLY A 13 7.22 -18.61 9.69
CA GLY A 13 7.03 -19.98 10.19
C GLY A 13 5.64 -20.27 10.76
N ARG A 14 4.67 -19.34 10.65
CA ARG A 14 3.29 -19.60 11.09
C ARG A 14 2.47 -20.24 9.99
N ILE A 15 1.79 -21.33 10.32
CA ILE A 15 0.79 -21.95 9.47
C ILE A 15 -0.44 -21.04 9.37
N ILE A 16 -0.80 -20.68 8.14
CA ILE A 16 -2.02 -19.93 7.82
C ILE A 16 -3.07 -20.97 7.44
N THR A 17 -3.98 -21.21 8.38
CA THR A 17 -5.14 -22.09 8.22
C THR A 17 -6.31 -21.39 7.54
N ASP A 18 -6.30 -20.05 7.50
CA ASP A 18 -7.39 -19.26 6.94
C ASP A 18 -7.34 -19.27 5.39
N PRO A 19 -8.35 -19.85 4.71
CA PRO A 19 -8.37 -19.96 3.26
C PRO A 19 -8.70 -18.64 2.56
N LYS A 20 -9.25 -17.66 3.28
CA LYS A 20 -9.55 -16.32 2.75
C LYS A 20 -8.34 -15.40 2.79
N ASN A 21 -7.26 -15.80 3.47
CA ASN A 21 -6.03 -15.02 3.49
C ASN A 21 -5.34 -15.00 2.10
N LYS A 22 -5.52 -13.88 1.38
CA LYS A 22 -4.92 -13.66 0.06
C LYS A 22 -3.45 -13.25 0.14
N THR A 23 -3.05 -12.53 1.20
CA THR A 23 -1.71 -11.96 1.35
C THR A 23 -0.64 -13.01 1.66
N GLY A 24 -1.03 -14.18 2.17
CA GLY A 24 -0.08 -15.22 2.58
C GLY A 24 0.78 -14.80 3.79
N LEU A 25 0.36 -13.75 4.50
CA LEU A 25 1.05 -13.23 5.69
C LEU A 25 0.19 -13.47 6.93
N CYS A 26 0.83 -13.76 8.05
CA CYS A 26 0.14 -13.75 9.35
C CYS A 26 -0.22 -12.30 9.73
N PRO A 27 -1.23 -12.06 10.59
CA PRO A 27 -1.66 -10.71 10.96
C PRO A 27 -0.53 -9.84 11.53
N ARG A 28 0.45 -10.45 12.20
CA ARG A 28 1.64 -9.75 12.72
C ARG A 28 2.56 -9.24 11.60
N CYS A 29 2.82 -10.06 10.60
CA CYS A 29 3.64 -9.68 9.44
C CYS A 29 2.91 -8.75 8.50
N GLN A 30 1.59 -8.92 8.34
CA GLN A 30 0.76 -8.01 7.56
C GLN A 30 0.75 -6.60 8.18
N LYS A 31 0.67 -6.49 9.52
CA LYS A 31 0.74 -5.19 10.20
C LYS A 31 2.09 -4.49 9.97
N LYS A 32 3.19 -5.26 9.99
CA LYS A 32 4.53 -4.74 9.65
C LYS A 32 4.64 -4.32 8.18
N ALA A 33 4.13 -5.15 7.27
CA ALA A 33 4.14 -4.85 5.83
C ALA A 33 3.32 -3.60 5.51
N ASN A 34 2.13 -3.44 6.12
CA ASN A 34 1.32 -2.25 5.97
C ASN A 34 2.00 -1.01 6.55
N ALA A 35 2.66 -1.10 7.71
CA ALA A 35 3.41 0.02 8.28
C ALA A 35 4.59 0.42 7.40
N ALA A 36 5.33 -0.55 6.86
CA ALA A 36 6.44 -0.29 5.93
C ALA A 36 5.93 0.29 4.60
N GLY A 37 4.88 -0.29 4.02
CA GLY A 37 4.25 0.19 2.79
C GLY A 37 3.66 1.59 2.93
N ALA A 38 3.03 1.90 4.07
CA ALA A 38 2.55 3.23 4.39
C ALA A 38 3.71 4.23 4.52
N GLY A 39 4.81 3.84 5.17
CA GLY A 39 6.01 4.67 5.27
C GLY A 39 6.64 4.98 3.90
N VAL A 40 6.77 3.97 3.03
CA VAL A 40 7.27 4.16 1.66
C VAL A 40 6.31 5.01 0.84
N GLY A 41 5.00 4.80 0.96
CA GLY A 41 3.99 5.60 0.27
C GLY A 41 4.03 7.07 0.68
N ILE A 42 4.15 7.36 1.98
CA ILE A 42 4.26 8.73 2.50
C ILE A 42 5.58 9.37 2.09
N LEU A 43 6.70 8.64 2.12
CA LEU A 43 7.99 9.15 1.65
C LEU A 43 7.98 9.44 0.15
N ALA A 44 7.48 8.52 -0.67
CA ALA A 44 7.37 8.70 -2.12
C ALA A 44 6.43 9.85 -2.48
N PHE A 45 5.30 9.96 -1.78
CA PHE A 45 4.36 11.06 -1.93
C PHE A 45 4.98 12.38 -1.48
N GLY A 46 5.63 12.42 -0.32
CA GLY A 46 6.29 13.63 0.20
C GLY A 46 7.44 14.11 -0.70
N VAL A 47 8.26 13.21 -1.23
CA VAL A 47 9.31 13.54 -2.21
C VAL A 47 8.70 13.97 -3.54
N GLY A 48 7.66 13.30 -4.02
CA GLY A 48 6.94 13.67 -5.23
C GLY A 48 6.32 15.06 -5.12
N VAL A 49 5.62 15.35 -4.03
CA VAL A 49 5.04 16.67 -3.75
C VAL A 49 6.15 17.71 -3.53
N LYS A 50 7.27 17.41 -2.89
CA LYS A 50 8.35 18.39 -2.74
C LYS A 50 9.03 18.71 -4.07
N LYS A 51 9.18 17.72 -4.95
CA LYS A 51 9.85 17.87 -6.26
C LYS A 51 8.94 18.48 -7.34
N TYR A 52 7.65 18.14 -7.31
CA TYR A 52 6.68 18.53 -8.33
C TYR A 52 5.58 19.46 -7.80
N GLY A 53 5.56 19.77 -6.50
CA GLY A 53 4.51 20.55 -5.85
C GLY A 53 4.34 21.94 -6.43
N GLY A 54 5.43 22.61 -6.83
CA GLY A 54 5.34 23.89 -7.54
C GLY A 54 4.58 23.78 -8.86
N LYS A 55 4.87 22.73 -9.67
CA LYS A 55 4.16 22.47 -10.93
C LYS A 55 2.70 22.05 -10.72
N ILE A 56 2.42 21.27 -9.68
CA ILE A 56 1.05 20.86 -9.33
C ILE A 56 0.24 22.09 -8.89
N LEU A 57 0.85 22.98 -8.11
CA LEU A 57 0.22 24.20 -7.62
C LEU A 57 0.02 25.22 -8.75
N GLU A 58 1.02 25.45 -9.60
CA GLU A 58 0.88 26.32 -10.78
C GLU A 58 -0.21 25.80 -11.72
N GLY A 59 -0.23 24.50 -12.02
CA GLY A 59 -1.27 23.90 -12.85
C GLY A 59 -2.66 24.04 -12.23
N ALA A 60 -2.79 23.85 -10.91
CA ALA A 60 -4.05 24.03 -10.22
C ALA A 60 -4.53 25.49 -10.24
N ILE A 61 -3.63 26.46 -10.09
CA ILE A 61 -3.93 27.89 -10.14
C ILE A 61 -4.32 28.31 -11.57
N ASP A 62 -3.63 27.81 -12.60
CA ASP A 62 -3.95 28.09 -14.01
C ASP A 62 -5.37 27.60 -14.37
N ILE A 63 -5.71 26.38 -13.96
CA ILE A 63 -7.06 25.82 -14.17
C ILE A 63 -8.10 26.64 -13.41
N ALA A 64 -7.85 27.02 -12.16
CA ALA A 64 -8.76 27.84 -11.37
C ALA A 64 -8.98 29.23 -11.97
N ARG A 65 -7.95 29.82 -12.58
CA ARG A 65 -8.06 31.08 -13.33
C ARG A 65 -8.82 30.94 -14.64
N LYS A 66 -8.75 29.78 -15.30
CA LYS A 66 -9.47 29.50 -16.56
C LYS A 66 -10.96 29.22 -16.37
N ILE A 67 -11.36 28.77 -15.18
CA ILE A 67 -12.75 28.48 -14.84
C ILE A 67 -13.49 29.75 -14.36
N LYS A 68 -12.77 30.80 -14.00
CA LYS A 68 -13.33 32.09 -13.56
C LYS A 68 -13.42 33.09 -14.71
#